data_AF-A0A6T1DY97-F1
#
_entry.id   AF-A0A6T1DY97-F1
#
_cell.length_a   1.000
_cell.length_b   1.000
_cell.length_c   1.000
_cell.angle_alpha   90.00
_cell.angle_beta   90.00
_cell.angle_gamma   90.00
#
_symmetry.space_group_name_H-M   'P 1'
#
loop_
_entity.id
_entity.type
_entity.pdbx_description
1 polymer ?
#
loop_
_entity_poly.entity_id
_entity_poly.type
_entity_poly.pdbx_seq_one_letter_code
_entity_poly.pdbx_strand_id
1 'polypeptide(L)'
;FVICWTPRYFTRLWCTYEIAAWLSLEKPLNSVLFMPLVLAKKLTVAALWSTLLMSTHALMQVIVPGVGSLISASVLLAFMPVLVHYEQVSLNSWQMLPAQLRRFSIRDSKCFCCCHGHHNPVTGERIGQCDRRLVYNTVSSWFQGPKADLDVGLSQFDAYVQDLFQHSVLKTAQPTCIAYMYIVVTVSWPWLFRAFDSLVLLGKDTRRELRLFVEFLALVFLTIPIAYRFHAFLILWWDKVWGARERYCLRFASTSGLALLFTIVILALWKPMTYLNTLESLLPFVGIVSAKLALLAVCFRADSSHLVFRVSGGRFGQQRNGSEEWAASCRMLHSLSGSQETVAEPASRISDCSADSEETEAKGTGGDPVAPACPSQPEAGLSGRPPRSRWAAAVETGLQVLPVLPTPQELAAATAGCSPRGGGDDQHAEWLPP
;
A
#
# COMPACT_ATOMS: atom_id res chain seq x y z
N PHE A 1 11.51 4.75 -3.31
CA PHE A 1 11.22 3.54 -2.52
C PHE A 1 9.71 3.36 -2.47
N VAL A 2 9.20 2.15 -2.71
CA VAL A 2 7.75 1.90 -2.75
C VAL A 2 7.38 1.05 -1.54
N ILE A 3 6.51 1.59 -0.68
CA ILE A 3 5.97 0.87 0.47
C ILE A 3 4.62 0.29 0.07
N CYS A 4 4.56 -1.03 -0.06
CA CYS A 4 3.33 -1.77 -0.29
C CYS A 4 2.55 -1.92 1.04
N TRP A 5 1.75 -0.93 1.36
CA TRP A 5 1.08 -0.84 2.65
C TRP A 5 -0.14 -1.76 2.76
N THR A 6 -0.27 -2.32 3.95
CA THR A 6 -1.46 -3.04 4.44
C THR A 6 -1.72 -2.60 5.87
N PRO A 7 -2.93 -2.78 6.42
CA PRO A 7 -3.22 -2.48 7.82
C PRO A 7 -2.28 -3.19 8.82
N ARG A 8 -1.63 -4.29 8.42
CA ARG A 8 -0.68 -5.03 9.25
C ARG A 8 0.78 -4.59 9.04
N TYR A 9 1.07 -3.66 8.14
CA TYR A 9 2.44 -3.29 7.77
C TYR A 9 3.29 -2.91 8.98
N PHE A 10 2.80 -1.99 9.81
CA PHE A 10 3.51 -1.51 11.02
C PHE A 10 3.57 -2.53 12.15
N THR A 11 2.83 -3.64 12.05
CA THR A 11 2.89 -4.74 13.02
C THR A 11 3.91 -5.81 12.66
N ARG A 12 4.59 -5.72 11.51
CA ARG A 12 5.57 -6.71 11.04
C ARG A 12 6.99 -6.16 11.19
N LEU A 13 7.82 -6.84 11.97
CA LEU A 13 9.19 -6.39 12.30
C LEU A 13 10.03 -6.08 11.05
N TRP A 14 10.05 -6.97 10.05
CA TRP A 14 10.85 -6.75 8.83
C TRP A 14 10.38 -5.54 8.01
N CYS A 15 9.06 -5.28 7.94
CA CYS A 15 8.53 -4.09 7.29
C CYS A 15 8.93 -2.79 8.02
N THR A 16 9.02 -2.83 9.35
CA THR A 16 9.50 -1.70 10.16
C THR A 16 11.01 -1.50 10.01
N TYR A 17 11.77 -2.59 9.88
CA TYR A 17 13.20 -2.56 9.59
C TYR A 17 13.50 -1.91 8.23
N GLU A 18 12.70 -2.16 7.20
CA GLU A 18 12.84 -1.49 5.90
C GLU A 18 12.67 0.04 6.01
N ILE A 19 11.74 0.51 6.85
CA ILE A 19 11.59 1.94 7.16
C ILE A 19 12.86 2.43 7.87
N ALA A 20 13.30 1.74 8.92
CA ALA A 20 14.51 2.11 9.66
C ALA A 20 15.74 2.22 8.75
N ALA A 21 15.93 1.26 7.85
CA ALA A 21 17.02 1.25 6.88
C ALA A 21 16.94 2.45 5.95
N TRP A 22 15.75 2.75 5.41
CA TRP A 22 15.54 3.91 4.54
C TRP A 22 15.87 5.23 5.25
N LEU A 23 15.45 5.37 6.51
CA LEU A 23 15.72 6.54 7.35
C LEU A 23 17.20 6.67 7.69
N SER A 24 17.87 5.58 8.05
CA SER A 24 19.30 5.58 8.37
C SER A 24 20.19 5.98 7.19
N LEU A 25 19.71 5.80 5.96
CA LEU A 25 20.38 6.21 4.73
C LEU A 25 20.14 7.68 4.38
N GLU A 26 19.49 8.43 5.26
CA GLU A 26 19.12 9.84 5.10
C GLU A 26 18.39 10.12 3.76
N LYS A 27 17.65 9.13 3.27
CA LYS A 27 16.93 9.27 2.01
C LYS A 27 15.72 10.19 2.19
N PRO A 28 15.42 11.05 1.22
CA PRO A 28 14.40 12.05 1.39
C PRO A 28 13.01 11.39 1.45
N LEU A 29 12.22 11.74 2.47
CA LEU A 29 10.91 11.13 2.74
C LEU A 29 9.88 11.37 1.64
N ASN A 30 10.04 12.44 0.86
CA ASN A 30 9.19 12.76 -0.29
C ASN A 30 9.32 11.76 -1.46
N SER A 31 10.38 10.93 -1.47
CA SER A 31 10.61 9.90 -2.49
C SER A 31 10.02 8.54 -2.11
N VAL A 32 9.34 8.47 -0.96
CA VAL A 32 8.61 7.29 -0.50
C VAL A 32 7.22 7.31 -1.14
N LEU A 33 6.99 6.40 -2.08
CA LEU A 33 5.68 6.16 -2.63
C LEU A 33 4.95 5.16 -1.74
N PHE A 34 3.91 5.62 -1.05
CA PHE A 34 3.09 4.78 -0.19
C PHE A 34 1.91 4.23 -0.98
N MET A 35 1.95 2.93 -1.30
CA MET A 35 0.97 2.27 -2.16
C MET A 35 0.13 1.27 -1.36
N PRO A 36 -1.16 1.54 -1.10
CA PRO A 36 -2.03 0.57 -0.44
C PRO A 36 -2.29 -0.65 -1.34
N LEU A 37 -2.08 -1.86 -0.84
CA LEU A 37 -2.39 -3.08 -1.63
C LEU A 37 -3.89 -3.26 -1.89
N VAL A 38 -4.75 -2.66 -1.06
CA VAL A 38 -6.20 -2.65 -1.28
C VAL A 38 -6.57 -1.89 -2.56
N LEU A 39 -5.76 -0.91 -2.97
CA LEU A 39 -5.99 -0.18 -4.23
C LEU A 39 -5.85 -1.08 -5.45
N ALA A 40 -4.88 -2.00 -5.48
CA ALA A 40 -4.74 -2.93 -6.60
C ALA A 40 -6.02 -3.77 -6.78
N LYS A 41 -6.53 -4.36 -5.69
CA LYS A 41 -7.81 -5.11 -5.70
C LYS A 41 -8.96 -4.24 -6.19
N LYS A 42 -9.05 -3.01 -5.70
CA LYS A 42 -10.08 -2.04 -6.09
C LYS A 42 -10.04 -1.75 -7.59
N LEU A 43 -8.85 -1.46 -8.14
CA LEU A 43 -8.67 -1.15 -9.54
C LEU A 43 -9.00 -2.36 -10.42
N THR A 44 -8.62 -3.57 -10.02
CA THR A 44 -8.99 -4.80 -10.73
C THR A 44 -10.50 -5.01 -10.77
N VAL A 45 -11.20 -4.88 -9.64
CA VAL A 45 -12.67 -5.02 -9.61
C VAL A 45 -13.33 -3.93 -10.47
N ALA A 46 -12.85 -2.68 -10.41
CA ALA A 46 -13.37 -1.60 -11.23
C ALA A 46 -13.12 -1.81 -12.74
N ALA A 47 -11.97 -2.38 -13.12
CA ALA A 47 -11.63 -2.70 -14.50
C ALA A 47 -12.51 -3.84 -15.06
N LEU A 48 -12.68 -4.92 -14.28
CA LEU A 48 -13.58 -6.03 -14.63
C LEU A 48 -15.01 -5.53 -14.80
N TRP A 49 -15.45 -4.68 -13.87
CA TRP A 49 -16.75 -4.04 -13.91
C TRP A 49 -16.95 -3.17 -15.17
N SER A 50 -15.99 -2.29 -15.47
CA SER A 50 -16.02 -1.44 -16.67
C SER A 50 -16.10 -2.27 -17.96
N THR A 51 -15.40 -3.40 -17.98
CA THR A 51 -15.40 -4.35 -19.10
C THR A 51 -16.76 -5.03 -19.25
N LEU A 52 -17.36 -5.48 -18.16
CA LEU A 52 -18.70 -6.07 -18.13
C LEU A 52 -19.75 -5.07 -18.62
N LEU A 53 -19.69 -3.82 -18.15
CA LEU A 53 -20.60 -2.75 -18.56
C LEU A 53 -20.49 -2.46 -20.05
N MET A 54 -19.27 -2.32 -20.57
CA MET A 54 -19.03 -2.11 -22.00
C MET A 54 -19.54 -3.28 -22.84
N SER A 55 -19.23 -4.52 -22.43
CA SER A 55 -19.64 -5.73 -23.15
C SER A 55 -21.15 -5.87 -23.19
N THR A 56 -21.81 -5.60 -22.06
CA THR A 56 -23.28 -5.62 -21.96
C THR A 56 -23.89 -4.52 -22.83
N HIS A 57 -23.34 -3.31 -22.80
CA HIS A 57 -23.80 -2.21 -23.65
C HIS A 57 -23.66 -2.57 -25.13
N ALA A 58 -22.49 -3.06 -25.56
CA ALA A 58 -22.25 -3.45 -26.94
C ALA A 58 -23.19 -4.57 -27.39
N LEU A 59 -23.35 -5.62 -26.59
CA LEU A 59 -24.25 -6.74 -26.88
C LEU A 59 -25.69 -6.26 -27.02
N MET A 60 -26.16 -5.42 -26.10
CA MET A 60 -27.55 -4.95 -26.10
C MET A 60 -27.87 -4.00 -27.26
N GLN A 61 -26.88 -3.25 -27.76
CA GLN A 61 -27.05 -2.45 -28.98
C GLN A 61 -27.29 -3.33 -30.22
N VAL A 62 -26.79 -4.57 -30.22
CA VAL A 62 -27.00 -5.53 -31.32
C VAL A 62 -28.36 -6.23 -31.18
N ILE A 63 -28.72 -6.68 -29.98
CA ILE A 63 -29.94 -7.47 -29.77
C ILE A 63 -31.20 -6.59 -29.80
N VAL A 64 -31.21 -5.47 -29.05
CA VAL A 64 -32.39 -4.60 -28.91
C VAL A 64 -31.97 -3.13 -29.01
N PRO A 65 -31.88 -2.59 -30.25
CA PRO A 65 -31.58 -1.19 -30.47
C PRO A 65 -32.54 -0.29 -29.68
N GLY A 66 -32.00 0.70 -28.96
CA GLY A 66 -32.78 1.64 -28.14
C GLY A 66 -32.95 1.24 -26.67
N VAL A 67 -33.01 -0.05 -26.34
CA VAL A 67 -33.17 -0.51 -24.93
C VAL A 67 -31.82 -0.72 -24.22
N GLY A 68 -30.73 -0.89 -24.97
CA GLY A 68 -29.41 -1.17 -24.39
C GLY A 68 -28.90 -0.14 -23.38
N SER A 69 -29.30 1.13 -23.50
CA SER A 69 -28.99 2.16 -22.49
C SER A 69 -29.67 1.90 -21.14
N LEU A 70 -30.93 1.45 -21.13
CA LEU A 70 -31.68 1.18 -19.91
C LEU A 70 -31.13 -0.07 -19.20
N ILE A 71 -30.77 -1.10 -19.97
CA ILE A 71 -30.19 -2.32 -19.41
C ILE A 71 -28.78 -2.03 -18.85
N SER A 72 -27.96 -1.27 -19.58
CA SER A 72 -26.64 -0.85 -19.08
C SER A 72 -26.75 -0.04 -17.79
N ALA A 73 -27.73 0.86 -17.68
CA ALA A 73 -28.00 1.62 -16.45
C ALA A 73 -28.48 0.71 -15.31
N SER A 74 -29.27 -0.32 -15.61
CA SER A 74 -29.74 -1.30 -14.62
C SER A 74 -28.59 -2.15 -14.08
N VAL A 75 -27.72 -2.61 -14.99
CA VAL A 75 -26.49 -3.34 -14.64
C VAL A 75 -25.60 -2.44 -13.79
N LEU A 76 -25.43 -1.17 -14.16
CA LEU A 76 -24.73 -0.16 -13.36
C LEU A 76 -25.28 -0.05 -11.94
N LEU A 77 -26.59 0.10 -11.80
CA LEU A 77 -27.23 0.23 -10.49
C LEU A 77 -27.09 -1.04 -9.63
N ALA A 78 -27.16 -2.23 -10.24
CA ALA A 78 -27.09 -3.51 -9.54
C ALA A 78 -25.70 -3.78 -8.94
N PHE A 79 -24.63 -3.42 -9.64
CA PHE A 79 -23.26 -3.75 -9.22
C PHE A 79 -22.53 -2.63 -8.48
N MET A 80 -22.98 -1.37 -8.61
CA MET A 80 -22.37 -0.25 -7.91
C MET A 80 -22.28 -0.42 -6.37
N PRO A 81 -23.26 -1.02 -5.66
CA PRO A 81 -23.13 -1.27 -4.22
C PRO A 81 -21.89 -2.10 -3.84
N VAL A 82 -21.48 -3.05 -4.70
CA VAL A 82 -20.28 -3.87 -4.47
C VAL A 82 -19.02 -2.99 -4.52
N LEU A 83 -18.92 -2.10 -5.50
CA LEU A 83 -17.80 -1.15 -5.61
C LEU A 83 -17.75 -0.21 -4.42
N VAL A 84 -18.90 0.35 -4.02
CA VAL A 84 -19.00 1.20 -2.82
C VAL A 84 -18.54 0.45 -1.57
N HIS A 85 -18.92 -0.82 -1.43
CA HIS A 85 -18.50 -1.64 -0.29
C HIS A 85 -16.97 -1.80 -0.22
N TYR A 86 -16.32 -2.16 -1.34
CA TYR A 86 -14.85 -2.25 -1.40
C TYR A 86 -14.17 -0.90 -1.10
N GLU A 87 -14.76 0.19 -1.57
CA GLU A 87 -14.27 1.54 -1.28
C GLU A 87 -14.32 1.85 0.21
N GLN A 88 -15.45 1.58 0.87
CA GLN A 88 -15.56 1.76 2.32
C GLN A 88 -14.52 0.94 3.08
N VAL A 89 -14.30 -0.32 2.72
CA VAL A 89 -13.27 -1.16 3.38
C VAL A 89 -11.87 -0.56 3.21
N SER A 90 -11.57 -0.05 2.01
CA SER A 90 -10.30 0.63 1.75
C SER A 90 -10.17 1.94 2.53
N LEU A 91 -11.22 2.75 2.59
CA LEU A 91 -11.22 4.03 3.31
C LEU A 91 -11.07 3.82 4.81
N ASN A 92 -11.76 2.84 5.38
CA ASN A 92 -11.63 2.48 6.80
C ASN A 92 -10.19 2.10 7.13
N SER A 93 -9.54 1.33 6.25
CA SER A 93 -8.13 0.99 6.41
C SER A 93 -7.27 2.26 6.47
N TRP A 94 -7.50 3.22 5.56
CA TRP A 94 -6.78 4.48 5.52
C TRP A 94 -7.01 5.36 6.76
N GLN A 95 -8.24 5.38 7.29
CA GLN A 95 -8.56 6.14 8.50
C GLN A 95 -7.82 5.62 9.74
N MET A 96 -7.43 4.34 9.76
CA MET A 96 -6.63 3.76 10.83
C MET A 96 -5.15 4.19 10.76
N LEU A 97 -4.63 4.52 9.59
CA LEU A 97 -3.21 4.80 9.38
C LEU A 97 -2.66 5.92 10.29
N PRO A 98 -3.31 7.10 10.46
CA PRO A 98 -2.85 8.11 11.41
C PRO A 98 -2.80 7.63 12.85
N ALA A 99 -3.70 6.75 13.27
CA ALA A 99 -3.69 6.19 14.63
C ALA A 99 -2.59 5.14 14.79
N GLN A 100 -2.36 4.32 13.75
CA GLN A 100 -1.27 3.34 13.72
C GLN A 100 0.11 3.99 13.79
N LEU A 101 0.31 5.08 13.05
CA LEU A 101 1.57 5.83 13.05
C LEU A 101 1.80 6.53 14.40
N ARG A 102 0.76 7.14 14.99
CA ARG A 102 0.88 7.80 16.32
C ARG A 102 1.18 6.83 17.45
N ARG A 103 0.65 5.61 17.38
CA ARG A 103 0.87 4.55 18.40
C ARG A 103 1.97 3.58 17.98
N PHE A 104 2.77 3.94 16.98
CA PHE A 104 3.77 3.04 16.46
C PHE A 104 4.86 2.79 17.51
N SER A 105 5.18 1.52 17.77
CA SER A 105 6.44 1.16 18.41
C SER A 105 7.00 -0.09 17.74
N ILE A 106 8.32 -0.07 17.46
CA ILE A 106 9.03 -1.24 16.97
C ILE A 106 9.00 -2.39 17.99
N ARG A 107 8.78 -2.09 19.28
CA ARG A 107 8.63 -3.08 20.36
C ARG A 107 7.38 -3.93 20.21
N ASP A 108 6.31 -3.34 19.69
CA ASP A 108 5.03 -4.01 19.45
C ASP A 108 5.00 -4.80 18.13
N SER A 109 6.05 -4.67 17.30
CA SER A 109 6.12 -5.35 16.01
C SER A 109 6.36 -6.86 16.17
N LYS A 110 5.55 -7.67 15.49
CA LYS A 110 5.64 -9.13 15.53
C LYS A 110 6.76 -9.63 14.62
N CYS A 111 7.53 -10.60 15.12
CA CYS A 111 8.62 -11.25 14.39
C CYS A 111 8.22 -12.69 14.06
N PHE A 112 8.50 -13.17 12.85
CA PHE A 112 8.11 -14.52 12.40
C PHE A 112 8.67 -15.61 13.33
N CYS A 113 9.95 -15.48 13.65
CA CYS A 113 10.68 -16.37 14.56
C CYS A 113 10.02 -16.44 15.94
N CYS A 114 9.63 -15.30 16.52
CA CYS A 114 8.99 -15.19 17.83
C CYS A 114 7.59 -15.82 17.84
N CYS A 115 6.82 -15.61 16.76
CA CYS A 115 5.45 -16.13 16.64
C CYS A 115 5.37 -17.66 16.54
N HIS A 116 6.48 -18.33 16.21
CA HIS A 116 6.57 -19.79 16.14
C HIS A 116 7.51 -20.35 17.22
N GLY A 117 7.69 -19.63 18.34
CA GLY A 117 8.48 -20.11 19.47
C GLY A 117 9.97 -20.33 19.16
N HIS A 118 10.52 -19.61 18.17
CA HIS A 118 11.88 -19.84 17.64
C HIS A 118 12.08 -21.19 16.94
N HIS A 119 11.02 -21.78 16.39
CA HIS A 119 11.09 -22.96 15.54
C HIS A 119 10.56 -22.67 14.13
N ASN A 120 11.16 -23.29 13.12
CA ASN A 120 10.62 -23.25 11.77
C ASN A 120 9.33 -24.09 11.72
N PRO A 121 8.18 -23.53 11.28
CA PRO A 121 6.91 -24.25 11.31
C PRO A 121 6.84 -25.45 10.36
N VAL A 122 7.70 -25.51 9.35
CA VAL A 122 7.73 -26.61 8.36
C VAL A 122 8.73 -27.69 8.77
N THR A 123 9.95 -27.30 9.17
CA THR A 123 11.02 -28.26 9.47
C THR A 123 11.09 -28.66 10.94
N GLY A 124 10.48 -27.89 11.84
CA GLY A 124 10.60 -28.07 13.29
C GLY A 124 11.96 -27.65 13.87
N GLU A 125 12.95 -27.34 13.03
CA GLU A 125 14.28 -26.96 13.46
C GLU A 125 14.28 -25.63 14.24
N ARG A 126 15.12 -25.55 15.27
CA ARG A 126 15.27 -24.34 16.07
C ARG A 126 15.99 -23.27 15.24
N ILE A 127 15.39 -22.09 15.16
CA ILE A 127 15.97 -20.92 14.51
C ILE A 127 17.06 -20.37 15.43
N GLY A 128 18.32 -20.56 15.07
CA GLY A 128 19.47 -20.26 15.95
C GLY A 128 19.59 -18.80 16.37
N GLN A 129 19.14 -17.85 15.54
CA GLN A 129 19.17 -16.42 15.85
C GLN A 129 17.78 -15.79 15.73
N CYS A 130 17.34 -15.09 16.78
CA CYS A 130 16.08 -14.37 16.79
C CYS A 130 16.15 -13.10 15.91
N ASP A 131 15.25 -13.01 14.92
CA ASP A 131 15.09 -11.83 14.05
C ASP A 131 14.95 -10.53 14.84
N ARG A 132 14.17 -10.54 15.95
CA ARG A 132 13.95 -9.36 16.79
C ARG A 132 15.25 -8.82 17.37
N ARG A 133 16.10 -9.71 17.89
CA ARG A 133 17.39 -9.31 18.46
C ARG A 133 18.31 -8.74 17.37
N LEU A 134 18.35 -9.37 16.20
CA LEU A 134 19.13 -8.89 15.06
C LEU A 134 18.68 -7.50 14.59
N VAL A 135 17.38 -7.32 14.38
CA VAL A 135 16.80 -6.04 13.94
C VAL A 135 17.01 -4.97 14.98
N TYR A 136 16.76 -5.24 16.27
CA TYR A 136 16.89 -4.22 17.32
C TYR A 136 18.32 -3.73 17.47
N ASN A 137 19.30 -4.63 17.51
CA ASN A 137 20.71 -4.25 17.57
C ASN A 137 21.10 -3.40 16.36
N THR A 138 20.60 -3.75 15.18
CA THR A 138 20.90 -3.02 13.94
C THR A 138 20.29 -1.62 13.97
N VAL A 139 18.99 -1.52 14.27
CA VAL A 139 18.27 -0.24 14.36
C VAL A 139 18.91 0.65 15.42
N SER A 140 19.17 0.13 16.62
CA SER A 140 19.85 0.91 17.66
C SER A 140 21.21 1.45 17.20
N SER A 141 21.99 0.61 16.50
CA SER A 141 23.30 1.04 15.97
C SER A 141 23.19 2.14 14.92
N TRP A 142 22.09 2.20 14.17
CA TRP A 142 21.86 3.24 13.16
C TRP A 142 21.46 4.58 13.77
N PHE A 143 20.63 4.58 14.81
CA PHE A 143 20.11 5.83 15.38
C PHE A 143 21.01 6.43 16.47
N GLN A 144 21.90 5.63 17.09
CA GLN A 144 22.79 6.13 18.14
C GLN A 144 24.26 5.76 17.99
N GLY A 145 24.60 4.93 17.01
CA GLY A 145 25.96 4.43 16.84
C GLY A 145 26.28 3.17 17.66
N PRO A 146 27.52 2.64 17.55
CA PRO A 146 27.83 1.26 17.92
C PRO A 146 27.84 0.91 19.42
N LYS A 147 27.86 1.91 20.30
CA LYS A 147 28.05 1.74 21.76
C LYS A 147 26.83 2.17 22.58
N ALA A 148 25.72 2.45 21.92
CA ALA A 148 24.61 3.09 22.57
C ALA A 148 23.64 2.08 23.18
N ASP A 149 22.88 2.55 24.16
CA ASP A 149 21.85 1.78 24.82
C ASP A 149 20.75 1.39 23.82
N LEU A 150 20.45 0.08 23.77
CA LEU A 150 19.46 -0.50 22.89
C LEU A 150 18.12 0.21 23.02
N ASP A 151 17.70 0.49 24.25
CA ASP A 151 16.38 1.05 24.48
C ASP A 151 16.25 2.49 24.00
N VAL A 152 17.30 3.28 24.16
CA VAL A 152 17.30 4.67 23.71
C VAL A 152 17.31 4.73 22.18
N GLY A 153 18.07 3.85 21.50
CA GLY A 153 18.12 3.81 20.04
C GLY A 153 16.80 3.38 19.40
N LEU A 154 16.11 2.41 19.98
CA LEU A 154 14.77 2.02 19.53
C LEU A 154 13.73 3.13 19.76
N SER A 155 13.80 3.81 20.90
CA SER A 155 12.89 4.92 21.21
C SER A 155 13.10 6.13 20.29
N GLN A 156 14.34 6.41 19.87
CA GLN A 156 14.62 7.43 18.85
C GLN A 156 14.05 7.06 17.48
N PHE A 157 14.14 5.80 17.08
CA PHE A 157 13.50 5.32 15.85
C PHE A 157 11.97 5.47 15.94
N ASP A 158 11.36 5.07 17.05
CA ASP A 158 9.91 5.19 17.27
C ASP A 158 9.46 6.66 17.15
N ALA A 159 10.16 7.58 17.82
CA ALA A 159 9.89 9.02 17.73
C ALA A 159 10.03 9.54 16.28
N TYR A 160 11.06 9.10 15.54
CA TYR A 160 11.23 9.49 14.14
C TYR A 160 10.04 9.04 13.28
N VAL A 161 9.53 7.83 13.51
CA VAL A 161 8.39 7.31 12.77
C VAL A 161 7.09 8.05 13.12
N GLN A 162 6.86 8.30 14.41
CA GLN A 162 5.68 8.97 14.93
C GLN A 162 5.60 10.45 14.49
N ASP A 163 6.73 11.14 14.41
CA ASP A 163 6.76 12.57 14.12
C ASP A 163 7.01 12.85 12.63
N LEU A 164 8.23 12.55 12.16
CA LEU A 164 8.70 12.96 10.83
C LEU A 164 8.11 12.09 9.72
N PHE A 165 8.18 10.77 9.89
CA PHE A 165 7.68 9.84 8.87
C PHE A 165 6.17 9.94 8.73
N GLN A 166 5.45 10.03 9.86
CA GLN A 166 3.99 10.19 9.86
C GLN A 166 3.57 11.43 9.05
N HIS A 167 4.18 12.58 9.28
CA HIS A 167 3.82 13.80 8.57
C HIS A 167 4.00 13.65 7.05
N SER A 168 5.12 13.05 6.62
CA SER A 168 5.38 12.82 5.19
C SER A 168 4.41 11.80 4.58
N VAL A 169 4.13 10.70 5.28
CA VAL A 169 3.21 9.67 4.80
C VAL A 169 1.79 10.22 4.72
N LEU A 170 1.27 10.87 5.75
CA LEU A 170 -0.11 11.39 5.74
C LEU A 170 -0.32 12.50 4.72
N LYS A 171 0.74 13.23 4.34
CA LYS A 171 0.68 14.20 3.24
C LYS A 171 0.50 13.51 1.88
N THR A 172 1.21 12.40 1.64
CA THR A 172 1.17 11.67 0.37
C THR A 172 0.00 10.68 0.29
N ALA A 173 -0.38 10.13 1.44
CA ALA A 173 -1.24 8.97 1.56
C ALA A 173 -2.65 9.37 1.99
N GLN A 174 -3.30 10.20 1.16
CA GLN A 174 -4.67 10.61 1.39
C GLN A 174 -5.64 9.60 0.77
N PRO A 175 -6.80 9.33 1.40
CA PRO A 175 -7.78 8.36 0.89
C PRO A 175 -8.33 8.73 -0.50
N THR A 176 -8.32 10.03 -0.86
CA THR A 176 -8.76 10.57 -2.15
C THR A 176 -7.64 10.71 -3.19
N CYS A 177 -6.37 10.56 -2.78
CA CYS A 177 -5.21 10.68 -3.66
C CYS A 177 -5.01 9.38 -4.46
N ILE A 178 -5.94 9.08 -5.35
CA ILE A 178 -5.71 8.09 -6.39
C ILE A 178 -5.08 8.81 -7.57
N ALA A 179 -3.89 8.37 -7.98
CA ALA A 179 -3.23 8.93 -9.14
C ALA A 179 -4.17 8.84 -10.35
N TYR A 180 -4.40 9.97 -11.01
CA TYR A 180 -5.25 10.09 -12.20
C TYR A 180 -4.95 9.00 -13.24
N MET A 181 -3.65 8.72 -13.43
CA MET A 181 -3.17 7.69 -14.34
C MET A 181 -3.70 6.29 -14.01
N TYR A 182 -3.87 5.94 -12.74
CA TYR A 182 -4.43 4.62 -12.38
C TYR A 182 -5.88 4.50 -12.83
N ILE A 183 -6.68 5.55 -12.67
CA ILE A 183 -8.10 5.53 -13.10
C ILE A 183 -8.17 5.41 -14.63
N VAL A 184 -7.40 6.23 -15.34
CA VAL A 184 -7.39 6.23 -16.81
C VAL A 184 -6.91 4.89 -17.37
N VAL A 185 -5.79 4.36 -16.87
CA VAL A 185 -5.17 3.14 -17.42
C VAL A 185 -5.97 1.89 -17.07
N THR A 186 -6.53 1.79 -15.86
CA THR A 186 -7.17 0.53 -15.41
C THR A 186 -8.68 0.54 -15.62
N VAL A 187 -9.38 1.64 -15.26
CA VAL A 187 -10.85 1.68 -15.26
C VAL A 187 -11.38 2.07 -16.65
N SER A 188 -10.69 2.99 -17.32
CA SER A 188 -11.16 3.53 -18.61
C SER A 188 -10.71 2.72 -19.84
N TRP A 189 -9.91 1.66 -19.67
CA TRP A 189 -9.32 0.89 -20.76
C TRP A 189 -10.32 0.36 -21.81
N PRO A 190 -11.50 -0.22 -21.44
CA PRO A 190 -12.47 -0.69 -22.43
C PRO A 190 -13.01 0.44 -23.33
N TRP A 191 -13.15 1.63 -22.76
CA TRP A 191 -13.64 2.81 -23.47
C TRP A 191 -12.56 3.40 -24.39
N LEU A 192 -11.29 3.30 -24.01
CA LEU A 192 -10.18 3.73 -24.84
C LEU A 192 -10.06 2.86 -26.09
N PHE A 193 -10.22 1.55 -25.99
CA PHE A 193 -10.29 0.69 -27.17
C PHE A 193 -11.45 1.05 -28.08
N ARG A 194 -12.61 1.37 -27.51
CA ARG A 194 -13.75 1.83 -28.30
C ARG A 194 -13.48 3.13 -29.05
N ALA A 195 -12.70 4.04 -28.45
CA ALA A 195 -12.21 5.22 -29.14
C ALA A 195 -11.34 4.83 -30.34
N PHE A 196 -10.39 3.91 -30.16
CA PHE A 196 -9.54 3.45 -31.25
C PHE A 196 -10.32 2.75 -32.37
N ASP A 197 -11.34 1.95 -32.05
CA ASP A 197 -12.23 1.37 -33.07
C ASP A 197 -12.90 2.46 -33.91
N SER A 198 -13.36 3.55 -33.27
CA SER A 198 -13.99 4.69 -33.95
C SER A 198 -12.97 5.43 -34.84
N LEU A 199 -11.70 5.49 -34.42
CA LEU A 199 -10.62 6.08 -35.21
C LEU A 199 -10.37 5.28 -36.50
N VAL A 200 -10.41 3.95 -36.44
CA VAL A 200 -10.24 3.08 -37.63
C VAL A 200 -11.38 3.28 -38.64
N LEU A 201 -12.57 3.67 -38.18
CA LEU A 201 -13.76 3.85 -39.02
C LEU A 201 -13.87 5.24 -39.69
N LEU A 202 -12.95 6.17 -39.43
CA LEU A 202 -12.96 7.56 -39.93
C LEU A 202 -13.12 7.71 -41.46
N GLY A 203 -12.82 6.66 -42.23
CA GLY A 203 -12.90 6.68 -43.70
C GLY A 203 -14.31 6.66 -44.30
N LYS A 204 -15.37 6.31 -43.54
CA LYS A 204 -16.74 6.22 -44.07
C LYS A 204 -17.56 7.49 -43.86
N ASP A 205 -17.56 8.00 -42.63
CA ASP A 205 -18.32 9.17 -42.21
C ASP A 205 -17.47 10.02 -41.25
N THR A 206 -16.48 10.72 -41.79
CA THR A 206 -15.41 11.37 -41.02
C THR A 206 -15.94 12.28 -39.90
N ARG A 207 -17.04 13.01 -40.14
CA ARG A 207 -17.61 13.93 -39.14
C ARG A 207 -18.25 13.20 -37.96
N ARG A 208 -18.98 12.12 -38.21
CA ARG A 208 -19.67 11.35 -37.17
C ARG A 208 -18.66 10.56 -36.34
N GLU A 209 -17.73 9.88 -37.00
CA GLU A 209 -16.71 9.06 -36.34
C GLU A 209 -15.74 9.93 -35.51
N LEU A 210 -15.36 11.11 -36.01
CA LEU A 210 -14.54 12.05 -35.24
C LEU A 210 -15.25 12.50 -33.96
N ARG A 211 -16.57 12.74 -34.00
CA ARG A 211 -17.34 13.12 -32.80
C ARG A 211 -17.42 11.99 -31.79
N LEU A 212 -17.65 10.77 -32.25
CA LEU A 212 -17.65 9.58 -31.38
C LEU A 212 -16.27 9.37 -30.73
N PHE A 213 -15.19 9.50 -31.52
CA PHE A 213 -13.83 9.43 -31.01
C PHE A 213 -13.59 10.46 -29.90
N VAL A 214 -13.93 11.74 -30.13
CA VAL A 214 -13.75 12.79 -29.12
C VAL A 214 -14.67 12.57 -27.91
N GLU A 215 -15.89 12.06 -28.10
CA GLU A 215 -16.77 11.67 -26.99
C GLU A 215 -16.12 10.60 -26.10
N PHE A 216 -15.56 9.53 -26.69
CA PHE A 216 -14.90 8.49 -25.94
C PHE A 216 -13.63 8.99 -25.23
N LEU A 217 -12.84 9.85 -25.88
CA LEU A 217 -11.70 10.50 -25.20
C LEU A 217 -12.17 11.36 -24.02
N ALA A 218 -13.23 12.16 -24.19
CA ALA A 218 -13.80 12.96 -23.10
C ALA A 218 -14.38 12.07 -21.98
N LEU A 219 -14.89 10.89 -22.30
CA LEU A 219 -15.35 9.91 -21.32
C LEU A 219 -14.17 9.36 -20.51
N VAL A 220 -13.12 8.90 -21.19
CA VAL A 220 -11.90 8.28 -20.62
C VAL A 220 -11.11 9.26 -19.75
N PHE A 221 -10.83 10.45 -20.27
CA PHE A 221 -9.91 11.40 -19.65
C PHE A 221 -10.62 12.44 -18.75
N LEU A 222 -11.89 12.73 -18.97
CA LEU A 222 -12.60 13.75 -18.18
C LEU A 222 -13.67 13.12 -17.28
N THR A 223 -14.63 12.43 -17.89
CA THR A 223 -15.86 12.06 -17.19
C THR A 223 -15.62 11.00 -16.13
N ILE A 224 -14.93 9.90 -16.45
CA ILE A 224 -14.65 8.80 -15.51
C ILE A 224 -13.79 9.29 -14.33
N PRO A 225 -12.66 10.01 -14.53
CA PRO A 225 -11.85 10.53 -13.42
C PRO A 225 -12.60 11.52 -12.52
N ILE A 226 -13.39 12.44 -13.09
CA ILE A 226 -14.21 13.38 -12.31
C ILE A 226 -15.23 12.61 -11.47
N ALA A 227 -15.98 11.70 -12.10
CA ALA A 227 -17.01 10.94 -11.42
C ALA A 227 -16.41 10.13 -10.27
N TYR A 228 -15.33 9.40 -10.52
CA TYR A 228 -14.66 8.59 -9.51
C TYR A 228 -14.15 9.42 -8.33
N ARG A 229 -13.57 10.60 -8.60
CA ARG A 229 -13.10 11.49 -7.54
C ARG A 229 -14.25 12.06 -6.71
N PHE A 230 -15.33 12.47 -7.38
CA PHE A 230 -16.56 12.92 -6.72
C PHE A 230 -17.16 11.81 -5.84
N HIS A 231 -17.14 10.56 -6.32
CA HIS A 231 -17.59 9.39 -5.57
C HIS A 231 -16.80 9.18 -4.28
N ALA A 232 -15.46 9.21 -4.36
CA ALA A 232 -14.61 9.09 -3.18
C ALA A 232 -14.89 10.20 -2.15
N PHE A 233 -15.11 11.44 -2.62
CA PHE A 233 -15.50 12.56 -1.77
C PHE A 233 -16.87 12.34 -1.11
N LEU A 234 -17.87 11.88 -1.86
CA LEU A 234 -19.19 11.57 -1.33
C LEU A 234 -19.14 10.51 -0.24
N ILE A 235 -18.35 9.46 -0.40
CA ILE A 235 -18.23 8.41 0.62
C ILE A 235 -17.58 8.97 1.89
N LEU A 236 -16.51 9.77 1.76
CA LEU A 236 -15.87 10.40 2.92
C LEU A 236 -16.79 11.39 3.64
N TRP A 237 -17.50 12.21 2.87
CA TRP A 237 -18.49 13.14 3.42
C TRP A 237 -19.60 12.37 4.14
N TRP A 238 -20.10 11.30 3.52
CA TRP A 238 -21.14 10.46 4.09
C TRP A 238 -20.70 9.80 5.40
N ASP A 239 -19.51 9.19 5.42
CA ASP A 239 -18.93 8.57 6.61
C ASP A 239 -18.77 9.59 7.76
N LYS A 240 -18.38 10.82 7.44
CA LYS A 240 -18.29 11.92 8.41
C LYS A 240 -19.66 12.35 8.96
N VAL A 241 -20.69 12.43 8.12
CA VAL A 241 -22.03 12.90 8.53
C VAL A 241 -22.76 11.87 9.37
N TRP A 242 -22.73 10.60 8.96
CA TRP A 242 -23.54 9.55 9.59
C TRP A 242 -22.79 8.75 10.64
N GLY A 243 -21.46 8.85 10.66
CA GLY A 243 -20.58 8.01 11.44
C GLY A 243 -20.57 6.57 10.94
N ALA A 244 -19.51 5.84 11.25
CA ALA A 244 -19.41 4.40 11.02
C ALA A 244 -20.37 3.64 11.96
N ARG A 245 -21.68 3.73 11.69
CA ARG A 245 -22.71 3.07 12.51
C ARG A 245 -22.76 1.58 12.19
N GLU A 246 -22.67 0.76 13.23
CA GLU A 246 -22.54 -0.71 13.19
C GLU A 246 -23.75 -1.47 12.59
N ARG A 247 -24.86 -0.80 12.28
CA ARG A 247 -26.06 -1.48 11.78
C ARG A 247 -25.92 -1.83 10.29
N TYR A 248 -25.84 -3.13 10.00
CA TYR A 248 -25.76 -3.68 8.64
C TYR A 248 -26.82 -3.11 7.68
N CYS A 249 -28.09 -3.02 8.07
CA CYS A 249 -29.15 -2.52 7.19
C CYS A 249 -28.96 -1.05 6.78
N LEU A 250 -28.51 -0.19 7.72
CA LEU A 250 -28.24 1.22 7.44
C LEU A 250 -27.01 1.36 6.54
N ARG A 251 -26.00 0.50 6.72
CA ARG A 251 -24.84 0.44 5.85
C ARG A 251 -25.23 0.02 4.43
N PHE A 252 -26.06 -1.01 4.28
CA PHE A 252 -26.55 -1.43 2.97
C PHE A 252 -27.38 -0.32 2.29
N ALA A 253 -28.39 0.22 2.97
CA ALA A 253 -29.23 1.29 2.43
C ALA A 253 -28.41 2.53 2.03
N SER A 254 -27.40 2.90 2.83
CA SER A 254 -26.51 4.01 2.50
C SER A 254 -25.59 3.70 1.32
N THR A 255 -25.03 2.48 1.23
CA THR A 255 -24.24 2.07 0.06
C THR A 255 -25.06 2.10 -1.23
N SER A 256 -26.32 1.65 -1.18
CA SER A 256 -27.24 1.71 -2.32
C SER A 256 -27.61 3.15 -2.69
N GLY A 257 -27.84 4.01 -1.70
CA GLY A 257 -28.10 5.44 -1.94
C GLY A 257 -26.92 6.17 -2.59
N LEU A 258 -25.71 5.93 -2.11
CA LEU A 258 -24.47 6.48 -2.70
C LEU A 258 -24.24 5.95 -4.13
N ALA A 259 -24.44 4.66 -4.35
CA ALA A 259 -24.37 4.03 -5.67
C ALA A 259 -25.36 4.66 -6.67
N LEU A 260 -26.60 4.91 -6.23
CA LEU A 260 -27.63 5.56 -7.04
C LEU A 260 -27.23 7.00 -7.38
N LEU A 261 -26.81 7.79 -6.39
CA LEU A 261 -26.37 9.16 -6.60
C LEU A 261 -25.18 9.22 -7.59
N PHE A 262 -24.22 8.32 -7.44
CA PHE A 262 -23.08 8.22 -8.33
C PHE A 262 -23.49 7.89 -9.77
N THR A 263 -24.41 6.94 -9.92
CA THR A 263 -24.98 6.58 -11.22
C THR A 263 -25.65 7.79 -11.88
N ILE A 264 -26.45 8.55 -11.12
CA ILE A 264 -27.09 9.78 -11.61
C ILE A 264 -26.04 10.79 -12.09
N VAL A 265 -24.93 10.97 -11.36
CA VAL A 265 -23.84 11.88 -11.75
C VAL A 265 -23.17 11.44 -13.05
N ILE A 266 -22.86 10.15 -13.20
CA ILE A 266 -22.29 9.62 -14.46
C ILE A 266 -23.24 9.89 -15.62
N LEU A 267 -24.54 9.59 -15.46
CA LEU A 267 -25.54 9.80 -16.50
C LEU A 267 -25.71 11.28 -16.83
N ALA A 268 -25.72 12.16 -15.82
CA ALA A 268 -25.81 13.60 -16.01
C ALA A 268 -24.59 14.19 -16.72
N LEU A 269 -23.39 13.64 -16.48
CA LEU A 269 -22.17 14.06 -17.19
C LEU A 269 -22.10 13.49 -18.61
N TRP A 270 -22.65 12.30 -18.85
CA TRP A 270 -22.52 11.62 -20.14
C TRP A 270 -23.64 11.95 -21.12
N LYS A 271 -24.92 11.84 -20.72
CA LYS A 271 -26.07 11.97 -21.64
C LYS A 271 -26.14 13.29 -22.42
N PRO A 272 -25.75 14.46 -21.87
CA PRO A 272 -25.68 15.68 -22.66
C PRO A 272 -24.74 15.57 -23.87
N MET A 273 -23.59 14.89 -23.74
CA MET A 273 -22.66 14.68 -24.86
C MET A 273 -23.30 13.82 -25.95
N THR A 274 -23.94 12.72 -25.56
CA THR A 274 -24.62 11.82 -26.49
C THR A 274 -25.79 12.52 -27.19
N TYR A 275 -26.54 13.37 -26.48
CA TYR A 275 -27.59 14.19 -27.07
C TYR A 275 -27.02 15.20 -28.06
N LEU A 276 -25.96 15.94 -27.69
CA LEU A 276 -25.34 16.91 -28.58
C LEU A 276 -24.72 16.30 -29.84
N ASN A 277 -24.31 15.03 -29.78
CA ASN A 277 -23.82 14.32 -30.96
C ASN A 277 -24.88 14.13 -32.05
N THR A 278 -26.18 14.24 -31.71
CA THR A 278 -27.27 14.27 -32.68
C THR A 278 -27.45 15.62 -33.37
N LEU A 279 -26.90 16.71 -32.80
CA LEU A 279 -27.04 18.05 -33.36
C LEU A 279 -25.99 18.31 -34.43
N GLU A 280 -26.33 19.04 -35.49
CA GLU A 280 -25.37 19.37 -36.55
C GLU A 280 -24.30 20.37 -36.10
N SER A 281 -24.58 21.24 -35.13
CA SER A 281 -23.64 22.28 -34.69
C SER A 281 -22.52 21.72 -33.78
N LEU A 282 -21.28 22.18 -34.00
CA LEU A 282 -20.11 21.82 -33.17
C LEU A 282 -19.98 22.70 -31.91
N LEU A 283 -20.56 23.90 -31.93
CA LEU A 283 -20.41 24.88 -30.84
C LEU A 283 -20.86 24.34 -29.46
N PRO A 284 -22.05 23.71 -29.31
CA PRO A 284 -22.46 23.22 -28.00
C PRO A 284 -21.57 22.08 -27.51
N PHE A 285 -21.04 21.25 -28.41
CA PHE A 285 -20.14 20.16 -28.07
C PHE A 285 -18.82 20.67 -27.47
N VAL A 286 -18.22 21.69 -28.10
CA VAL A 286 -17.01 22.36 -27.58
C VAL A 286 -17.29 22.99 -26.22
N GLY A 287 -18.47 23.60 -26.04
CA GLY A 287 -18.90 24.17 -24.76
C GLY A 287 -18.92 23.13 -23.63
N ILE A 288 -19.54 21.97 -23.84
CA ILE A 288 -19.60 20.90 -22.82
C ILE A 288 -18.22 20.31 -22.51
N VAL A 289 -17.39 20.06 -23.53
CA VAL A 289 -16.03 19.54 -23.31
C VAL A 289 -15.20 20.54 -22.51
N SER A 290 -15.31 21.84 -22.81
CA SER A 290 -14.63 22.91 -22.08
C SER A 290 -15.11 23.00 -20.62
N ALA A 291 -16.42 22.88 -20.38
CA ALA A 291 -16.97 22.84 -19.03
C ALA A 291 -16.47 21.62 -18.23
N LYS A 292 -16.36 20.44 -18.87
CA LYS A 292 -15.78 19.24 -18.24
C LYS A 292 -14.29 19.40 -17.92
N LEU A 293 -13.52 20.03 -18.81
CA LEU A 293 -12.12 20.34 -18.57
C LEU A 293 -11.96 21.29 -17.38
N ALA A 294 -12.79 22.33 -17.29
CA ALA A 294 -12.82 23.23 -16.15
C ALA A 294 -13.18 22.49 -14.85
N LEU A 295 -14.17 21.59 -14.88
CA LEU A 295 -14.55 20.77 -13.74
C LEU A 295 -13.42 19.81 -13.32
N LEU A 296 -12.76 19.14 -14.27
CA LEU A 296 -11.58 18.29 -14.00
C LEU A 296 -10.48 19.12 -13.33
N ALA A 297 -10.20 20.30 -13.89
CA ALA A 297 -9.23 21.22 -13.33
C ALA A 297 -9.62 21.60 -11.90
N VAL A 298 -10.87 21.97 -11.60
CA VAL A 298 -11.31 22.26 -10.22
C VAL A 298 -11.14 21.04 -9.30
N CYS A 299 -11.62 19.87 -9.73
CA CYS A 299 -11.56 18.65 -8.95
C CYS A 299 -10.12 18.28 -8.58
N PHE A 300 -9.18 18.34 -9.52
CA PHE A 300 -7.78 17.94 -9.31
C PHE A 300 -6.84 19.09 -8.91
N ARG A 301 -7.21 20.36 -9.16
CA ARG A 301 -6.43 21.52 -8.71
C ARG A 301 -6.51 21.70 -7.20
N ALA A 302 -7.63 21.33 -6.58
CA ALA A 302 -7.75 21.28 -5.12
C ALA A 302 -6.70 20.36 -4.47
N ASP A 303 -6.30 19.27 -5.14
CA ASP A 303 -5.15 18.44 -4.71
C ASP A 303 -3.82 19.12 -5.02
N SER A 304 -3.71 19.75 -6.20
CA SER A 304 -2.48 20.43 -6.58
C SER A 304 -2.13 21.57 -5.63
N SER A 305 -3.07 22.24 -4.96
CA SER A 305 -2.73 23.25 -3.93
C SER A 305 -1.98 22.67 -2.72
N HIS A 306 -2.08 21.36 -2.44
CA HIS A 306 -1.24 20.66 -1.46
C HIS A 306 0.07 20.09 -2.06
N LEU A 307 0.14 19.97 -3.39
CA LEU A 307 1.32 19.59 -4.18
C LEU A 307 2.13 20.80 -4.71
N VAL A 308 1.57 22.01 -4.71
CA VAL A 308 2.08 23.24 -5.35
C VAL A 308 2.36 24.35 -4.33
N PHE A 309 2.13 24.15 -3.03
CA PHE A 309 2.68 25.09 -2.04
C PHE A 309 4.19 24.88 -1.83
N ARG A 310 4.95 25.79 -2.48
CA ARG A 310 6.39 26.09 -2.51
C ARG A 310 7.26 25.40 -3.57
N VAL A 311 6.96 25.70 -4.84
CA VAL A 311 7.99 26.25 -5.76
C VAL A 311 7.66 27.73 -5.97
N SER A 312 7.72 28.51 -4.89
CA SER A 312 7.83 29.96 -4.96
C SER A 312 9.23 30.28 -4.48
N GLY A 313 10.01 30.92 -5.36
CA GLY A 313 11.42 31.25 -5.21
C GLY A 313 11.73 32.22 -4.06
N GLY A 314 11.46 31.79 -2.83
CA GLY A 314 12.31 32.19 -1.72
C GLY A 314 13.61 31.42 -1.88
N ARG A 315 14.74 32.13 -1.84
CA ARG A 315 16.04 31.53 -1.55
C ARG A 315 15.85 30.58 -0.36
N PHE A 316 15.76 29.29 -0.63
CA PHE A 316 16.07 28.29 0.36
C PHE A 316 17.57 28.45 0.55
N GLY A 317 17.94 29.31 1.50
CA GLY A 317 19.17 29.11 2.24
C GLY A 317 19.14 27.67 2.68
N GLN A 318 19.98 26.87 2.02
CA GLN A 318 20.67 25.73 2.59
C GLN A 318 19.99 25.21 3.85
N GLN A 319 18.99 24.34 3.68
CA GLN A 319 18.38 23.56 4.76
C GLN A 319 19.36 22.47 5.25
N ARG A 320 20.63 22.85 5.47
CA ARG A 320 21.57 22.16 6.36
C ARG A 320 21.07 22.20 7.80
N ASN A 321 20.16 23.12 8.14
CA ASN A 321 19.74 23.29 9.52
C ASN A 321 18.65 22.33 9.99
N GLY A 322 18.06 21.50 9.13
CA GLY A 322 17.17 20.42 9.62
C GLY A 322 17.94 19.37 10.42
N SER A 323 19.17 19.04 9.98
CA SER A 323 20.07 18.20 10.76
C SER A 323 20.73 18.97 11.90
N GLU A 324 20.93 20.30 11.81
CA GLU A 324 21.47 21.09 12.93
C GLU A 324 20.44 21.42 14.02
N GLU A 325 19.17 21.65 13.71
CA GLU A 325 18.06 21.81 14.66
C GLU A 325 17.71 20.47 15.31
N TRP A 326 17.77 19.37 14.55
CA TRP A 326 17.66 18.03 15.11
C TRP A 326 18.89 17.67 15.94
N ALA A 327 20.12 17.97 15.47
CA ALA A 327 21.32 17.82 16.28
C ALA A 327 21.33 18.78 17.47
N ALA A 328 20.68 19.95 17.40
CA ALA A 328 20.50 20.87 18.54
C ALA A 328 19.48 20.31 19.53
N SER A 329 18.37 19.72 19.06
CA SER A 329 17.38 19.03 19.91
C SER A 329 17.97 17.76 20.55
N CYS A 330 18.77 17.01 19.80
CA CYS A 330 19.52 15.87 20.32
C CYS A 330 20.64 16.29 21.28
N ARG A 331 21.33 17.42 21.01
CA ARG A 331 22.30 18.02 21.95
C ARG A 331 21.63 18.54 23.21
N MET A 332 20.41 19.08 23.12
CA MET A 332 19.61 19.54 24.25
C MET A 332 19.13 18.35 25.11
N LEU A 333 18.67 17.26 24.48
CA LEU A 333 18.35 16.02 25.18
C LEU A 333 19.58 15.36 25.80
N HIS A 334 20.72 15.37 25.11
CA HIS A 334 22.00 14.91 25.68
C HIS A 334 22.48 15.80 26.84
N SER A 335 22.30 17.13 26.77
CA SER A 335 22.70 18.03 27.88
C SER A 335 21.81 17.88 29.11
N LEU A 336 20.53 17.53 28.93
CA LEU A 336 19.62 17.21 30.02
C LEU A 336 19.90 15.84 30.65
N SER A 337 20.47 14.88 29.90
CA SER A 337 20.95 13.59 30.45
C SER A 337 22.28 13.69 31.22
N GLY A 338 22.97 14.83 31.12
CA GLY A 338 24.29 15.05 31.74
C GLY A 338 24.24 15.63 33.16
N SER A 339 23.07 16.00 33.69
CA SER A 339 22.94 16.40 35.10
C SER A 339 22.74 15.16 35.97
N GLN A 340 23.79 14.82 36.70
CA GLN A 340 23.82 13.78 37.74
C GLN A 340 22.62 13.89 38.71
N GLU A 341 21.89 12.78 38.86
CA GLU A 341 21.30 12.42 40.15
C GLU A 341 21.88 11.06 40.56
N THR A 342 22.76 11.11 41.56
CA THR A 342 23.14 9.97 42.40
C THR A 342 21.93 9.56 43.23
N VAL A 343 21.22 8.50 42.84
CA VAL A 343 20.22 7.84 43.69
C VAL A 343 20.35 6.32 43.55
N ALA A 344 20.31 5.66 44.71
CA ALA A 344 20.67 4.30 45.00
C ALA A 344 19.85 3.20 44.29
N GLU A 345 20.46 2.02 44.19
CA GLU A 345 19.79 0.73 43.93
C GLU A 345 18.54 0.55 44.79
N PRO A 346 17.50 -0.11 44.25
CA PRO A 346 17.31 -1.48 44.72
C PRO A 346 16.81 -2.49 43.68
N ALA A 347 17.26 -3.73 43.91
CA ALA A 347 16.53 -4.99 43.86
C ALA A 347 15.72 -5.37 42.60
N SER A 348 16.26 -6.41 41.95
CA SER A 348 15.61 -7.41 41.12
C SER A 348 14.13 -7.71 41.45
N ARG A 349 13.25 -7.51 40.46
CA ARG A 349 12.02 -8.29 40.26
C ARG A 349 11.77 -8.44 38.76
N ILE A 350 12.22 -9.57 38.22
CA ILE A 350 11.68 -10.10 36.97
C ILE A 350 10.35 -10.74 37.37
N SER A 351 9.26 -10.16 36.87
CA SER A 351 7.91 -10.70 37.02
C SER A 351 7.47 -11.31 35.69
N ASP A 352 6.76 -12.42 35.86
CA ASP A 352 6.29 -13.38 34.89
C ASP A 352 5.51 -12.78 33.72
N CYS A 353 5.85 -13.22 32.51
CA CYS A 353 4.88 -13.27 31.41
C CYS A 353 4.06 -14.56 31.60
N SER A 354 3.02 -14.50 32.43
CA SER A 354 1.94 -15.47 32.41
C SER A 354 0.83 -14.92 31.51
N ALA A 355 0.39 -15.78 30.58
CA ALA A 355 -0.73 -15.52 29.70
C ALA A 355 -2.02 -15.72 30.48
N ASP A 356 -2.89 -14.71 30.48
CA ASP A 356 -4.28 -14.87 30.88
C ASP A 356 -4.96 -15.84 29.91
N SER A 357 -5.34 -16.99 30.45
CA SER A 357 -6.30 -17.92 29.87
C SER A 357 -7.42 -18.11 30.90
N GLU A 358 -8.51 -17.37 30.72
CA GLU A 358 -9.78 -17.63 31.40
C GLU A 358 -10.44 -18.87 30.78
N GLU A 359 -10.25 -19.98 31.48
CA GLU A 359 -11.28 -20.87 32.02
C GLU A 359 -12.57 -21.15 31.18
N THR A 360 -12.65 -22.38 30.69
CA THR A 360 -13.90 -23.15 30.74
C THR A 360 -13.56 -24.59 31.14
N GLU A 361 -14.05 -25.00 32.32
CA GLU A 361 -13.91 -26.34 32.89
C GLU A 361 -14.51 -27.44 31.99
N ALA A 362 -13.76 -28.53 31.79
CA ALA A 362 -14.31 -29.88 31.83
C ALA A 362 -13.21 -30.92 32.13
N LYS A 363 -13.51 -31.78 33.11
CA LYS A 363 -12.72 -32.87 33.70
C LYS A 363 -12.06 -33.83 32.68
N GLY A 364 -10.83 -34.25 32.97
CA GLY A 364 -10.22 -35.43 32.36
C GLY A 364 -8.87 -35.78 32.99
N THR A 365 -8.82 -36.92 33.68
CA THR A 365 -7.68 -37.49 34.43
C THR A 365 -6.64 -38.20 33.54
N GLY A 366 -5.36 -38.11 33.92
CA GLY A 366 -4.23 -38.94 33.43
C GLY A 366 -3.06 -38.02 33.04
N GLY A 367 -1.91 -37.99 33.71
CA GLY A 367 -1.03 -39.09 34.08
C GLY A 367 0.29 -38.87 33.31
N ASP A 368 1.33 -38.37 34.01
CA ASP A 368 2.65 -38.00 33.45
C ASP A 368 3.38 -39.20 32.77
N PRO A 369 4.39 -38.93 31.93
CA PRO A 369 5.73 -38.99 32.52
C PRO A 369 6.71 -37.90 32.06
N VAL A 370 7.52 -37.53 33.05
CA VAL A 370 8.76 -36.73 33.05
C VAL A 370 9.72 -37.15 31.91
N ALA A 371 10.19 -36.18 31.14
CA ALA A 371 11.35 -36.31 30.25
C ALA A 371 12.59 -35.64 30.87
N PRO A 372 13.81 -36.18 30.66
CA PRO A 372 14.99 -35.80 31.41
C PRO A 372 15.66 -34.52 30.88
N ALA A 373 16.27 -33.79 31.81
CA ALA A 373 17.15 -32.66 31.55
C ALA A 373 18.37 -33.08 30.70
N CYS A 374 18.64 -32.35 29.63
CA CYS A 374 19.90 -32.43 28.88
C CYS A 374 20.93 -31.43 29.46
N PRO A 375 22.21 -31.82 29.57
CA PRO A 375 23.25 -30.97 30.14
C PRO A 375 23.72 -29.90 29.16
N SER A 376 24.00 -28.72 29.70
CA SER A 376 24.74 -27.63 29.05
C SER A 376 26.15 -28.08 28.68
N GLN A 377 26.54 -27.93 27.41
CA GLN A 377 27.95 -27.98 26.98
C GLN A 377 28.48 -26.58 26.64
N PRO A 378 29.79 -26.35 26.81
CA PRO A 378 30.41 -25.03 26.80
C PRO A 378 30.64 -24.51 25.38
N GLU A 379 30.52 -23.19 25.22
CA GLU A 379 30.86 -22.46 23.99
C GLU A 379 32.36 -22.59 23.69
N ALA A 380 32.69 -23.27 22.58
CA ALA A 380 34.01 -23.22 22.00
C ALA A 380 34.17 -21.92 21.19
N GLY A 381 35.10 -21.07 21.63
CA GLY A 381 35.47 -19.84 20.93
C GLY A 381 36.10 -20.14 19.56
N LEU A 382 35.56 -19.50 18.52
CA LEU A 382 36.19 -19.38 17.22
C LEU A 382 36.36 -17.89 16.89
N SER A 383 37.54 -17.37 17.24
CA SER A 383 38.06 -16.10 16.76
C SER A 383 38.63 -16.29 15.36
N GLY A 384 38.02 -15.64 14.36
CA GLY A 384 38.57 -15.59 13.00
C GLY A 384 37.72 -14.75 12.06
N ARG A 385 37.88 -13.41 12.10
CA ARG A 385 37.37 -12.52 11.04
C ARG A 385 38.49 -12.25 10.03
N PRO A 386 38.26 -12.38 8.72
CA PRO A 386 39.21 -11.93 7.70
C PRO A 386 39.17 -10.39 7.56
N PRO A 387 40.23 -9.77 7.02
CA PRO A 387 40.38 -8.33 7.04
C PRO A 387 39.45 -7.61 6.04
N ARG A 388 38.87 -6.49 6.51
CA ARG A 388 37.92 -5.60 5.82
C ARG A 388 38.49 -4.83 4.61
N SER A 389 39.69 -5.12 4.14
CA SER A 389 40.40 -4.26 3.17
C SER A 389 39.98 -4.42 1.70
N ARG A 390 39.12 -5.38 1.34
CA ARG A 390 38.71 -5.59 -0.07
C ARG A 390 37.43 -4.87 -0.50
N TRP A 391 36.62 -4.36 0.42
CA TRP A 391 35.35 -3.68 0.07
C TRP A 391 35.51 -2.16 -0.16
N ALA A 392 36.60 -1.55 0.34
CA ALA A 392 36.83 -0.12 0.18
C ALA A 392 37.25 0.29 -1.25
N ALA A 393 37.89 -0.60 -2.02
CA ALA A 393 38.40 -0.27 -3.36
C ALA A 393 37.34 -0.32 -4.48
N ALA A 394 36.17 -0.94 -4.23
CA ALA A 394 35.10 -1.07 -5.23
C ALA A 394 34.17 0.16 -5.28
N VAL A 395 34.24 1.06 -4.30
CA VAL A 395 33.36 2.24 -4.21
C VAL A 395 33.97 3.47 -4.91
N GLU A 396 35.30 3.49 -5.14
CA GLU A 396 35.99 4.66 -5.73
C GLU A 396 36.03 4.69 -7.27
N THR A 397 35.72 3.61 -7.97
CA THR A 397 35.92 3.56 -9.45
C THR A 397 34.66 3.72 -10.30
N GLY A 398 33.46 3.82 -9.72
CA GLY A 398 32.24 4.15 -10.49
C GLY A 398 31.93 3.25 -11.69
N LEU A 399 32.56 2.08 -11.79
CA LEU A 399 32.36 1.11 -12.87
C LEU A 399 31.37 0.05 -12.40
N GLN A 400 30.17 0.08 -12.98
CA GLN A 400 29.22 -1.02 -12.88
C GLN A 400 29.79 -2.23 -13.64
N VAL A 401 30.34 -3.20 -12.90
CA VAL A 401 30.55 -4.54 -13.42
C VAL A 401 29.19 -5.23 -13.41
N LEU A 402 28.55 -5.33 -14.57
CA LEU A 402 27.37 -6.18 -14.74
C LEU A 402 27.80 -7.64 -14.54
N PRO A 403 27.04 -8.47 -13.80
CA PRO A 403 27.33 -9.89 -13.71
C PRO A 403 27.13 -10.52 -15.09
N VAL A 404 28.18 -11.19 -15.58
CA VAL A 404 28.10 -12.06 -16.74
C VAL A 404 27.13 -13.20 -16.40
N LEU A 405 26.04 -13.29 -17.17
CA LEU A 405 25.10 -14.41 -17.06
C LEU A 405 25.84 -15.72 -17.39
N PRO A 406 25.63 -16.80 -16.61
CA PRO A 406 26.25 -18.08 -16.91
C PRO A 406 25.84 -18.54 -18.31
N THR A 407 26.80 -19.11 -19.03
CA THR A 407 26.56 -19.66 -20.36
C THR A 407 25.59 -20.86 -20.26
N PRO A 408 24.84 -21.18 -21.32
CA PRO A 408 23.96 -22.35 -21.33
C PRO A 408 24.67 -23.67 -20.97
N GLN A 409 25.99 -23.77 -21.20
CA GLN A 409 26.80 -24.92 -20.78
C GLN A 409 27.01 -25.00 -19.26
N GLU A 410 27.13 -23.88 -18.57
CA GLU A 410 27.26 -23.83 -17.10
C GLU A 410 25.93 -24.16 -16.41
N LEU A 411 24.80 -23.77 -17.02
CA LEU A 411 23.47 -24.19 -16.57
C LEU A 411 23.22 -25.69 -16.78
N ALA A 412 23.76 -26.27 -17.86
CA ALA A 412 23.65 -27.69 -18.15
C ALA A 412 24.51 -28.56 -17.21
N ALA A 413 25.68 -28.07 -16.80
CA ALA A 413 26.54 -28.77 -15.84
C ALA A 413 25.93 -28.78 -14.42
N ALA A 414 25.20 -27.72 -14.02
CA ALA A 414 24.54 -27.64 -12.73
C ALA A 414 23.32 -28.58 -12.58
N THR A 415 22.73 -29.00 -13.71
CA THR A 415 21.55 -29.90 -13.73
C THR A 415 21.92 -31.38 -13.87
N ALA A 416 23.16 -31.71 -14.25
CA ALA A 416 23.62 -33.08 -14.43
C ALA A 416 24.02 -33.82 -13.13
N GLY A 417 24.02 -33.15 -11.98
CA GLY A 417 24.48 -33.71 -10.69
C GLY A 417 23.42 -34.33 -9.79
N CYS A 418 22.13 -34.22 -10.11
CA CYS A 418 21.05 -34.73 -9.26
C CYS A 418 20.47 -36.04 -9.80
N SER A 419 21.04 -37.16 -9.37
CA SER A 419 20.45 -38.48 -9.55
C SER A 419 19.44 -38.77 -8.43
N PRO A 420 18.17 -39.09 -8.73
CA PRO A 420 17.21 -39.45 -7.70
C PRO A 420 17.43 -40.91 -7.28
N ARG A 421 17.83 -41.12 -6.02
CA ARG A 421 17.65 -42.42 -5.35
C ARG A 421 16.15 -42.59 -5.08
N GLY A 422 15.60 -43.67 -5.63
CA GLY A 422 14.19 -44.01 -5.54
C GLY A 422 13.75 -44.66 -4.23
N GLY A 423 12.43 -44.81 -4.12
CA GLY A 423 11.66 -45.54 -3.10
C GLY A 423 11.09 -44.60 -2.04
N GLY A 424 9.77 -44.46 -1.83
CA GLY A 424 8.60 -45.13 -2.36
C GLY A 424 7.34 -44.43 -1.78
N ASP A 425 6.18 -44.87 -2.26
CA ASP A 425 4.83 -44.70 -1.71
C ASP A 425 4.16 -43.31 -1.77
N ASP A 426 3.59 -43.06 -2.96
CA ASP A 426 2.18 -42.73 -3.23
C ASP A 426 1.22 -42.42 -2.05
N GLN A 427 0.66 -41.20 -2.10
CA GLN A 427 -0.77 -40.81 -2.02
C GLN A 427 -1.07 -39.58 -1.13
N HIS A 428 -1.92 -38.71 -1.70
CA HIS A 428 -2.52 -37.47 -1.18
C HIS A 428 -1.78 -36.14 -1.45
N ALA A 429 -1.93 -35.65 -2.69
CA ALA A 429 -1.88 -34.22 -3.00
C ALA A 429 -3.31 -33.75 -3.35
N GLU A 430 -3.96 -33.10 -2.39
CA GLU A 430 -5.23 -32.39 -2.59
C GLU A 430 -4.94 -30.92 -2.89
N TRP A 431 -5.69 -30.40 -3.85
CA TRP A 431 -5.48 -29.15 -4.56
C TRP A 431 -5.84 -27.92 -3.74
N LEU A 432 -5.02 -26.86 -3.82
CA LEU A 432 -5.43 -25.48 -3.52
C LEU A 432 -5.55 -24.69 -4.83
N PRO A 433 -6.67 -24.02 -5.13
CA PRO A 433 -6.83 -23.17 -6.30
C PRO A 433 -6.42 -21.70 -5.99
N PRO A 434 -6.26 -20.85 -7.02
CA PRO A 434 -5.15 -19.89 -7.18
C PRO A 434 -5.25 -18.58 -6.39
#